data_AF-A0A915LGE6-F1
#
_entry.id   AF-A0A915LGE6-F1
#
_cell.length_a   1.000
_cell.length_b   1.000
_cell.length_c   1.000
_cell.angle_alpha   90.00
_cell.angle_beta   90.00
_cell.angle_gamma   90.00
#
_symmetry.space_group_name_H-M   'P 1'
#
loop_
_entity.id
_entity.type
_entity.pdbx_description
1 polymer ?
#
loop_
_entity_poly.entity_id
_entity_poly.type
_entity_poly.pdbx_seq_one_letter_code
_entity_poly.pdbx_strand_id
1 'polypeptide(L)' 'MSEAIQNLNKPKDAFEQLEEEEGMRQGFCHIRIQQRTGRKTITTVQGIATEYDLKKIVRYLKKVSKIEEE' A
#
# COMPACT_ATOMS: atom_id res chain seq x y z
N MET A 1 39.51 12.95 17.42
CA MET A 1 38.25 12.91 18.20
C MET A 1 37.49 14.18 17.86
N SER A 2 36.70 14.18 16.79
CA SER A 2 35.87 15.34 16.44
C SER A 2 34.57 15.25 17.22
N GLU A 3 34.41 16.11 18.23
CA GLU A 3 33.17 16.23 18.99
C GLU A 3 32.09 16.86 18.09
N ALA A 4 31.16 16.03 17.62
CA ALA A 4 30.00 16.50 16.88
C ALA A 4 29.06 17.25 17.84
N ILE A 5 28.61 18.44 17.45
CA ILE A 5 27.68 19.27 18.23
C ILE A 5 26.33 18.54 18.34
N GLN A 6 25.95 18.15 19.55
CA GLN A 6 24.74 17.36 19.85
C GLN A 6 23.42 18.03 19.40
N ASN A 7 23.40 19.37 19.30
CA ASN A 7 22.22 20.16 18.91
C ASN A 7 21.97 20.25 17.39
N LEU A 8 22.83 19.67 16.56
CA LEU A 8 22.59 19.50 15.12
C LEU A 8 22.24 18.04 14.79
N ASN A 9 21.61 17.32 15.73
CA ASN A 9 20.81 16.17 15.35
C ASN A 9 19.66 16.74 14.51
N LYS A 10 19.70 16.50 13.19
CA LYS A 10 18.71 17.02 12.24
C LYS A 10 17.31 16.90 12.87
N PRO A 11 16.56 18.01 13.07
CA PRO A 11 15.16 17.87 13.44
C PRO A 11 14.52 16.98 12.38
N LYS A 12 13.83 15.93 12.83
CA LYS A 12 13.08 15.03 11.96
C LYS A 12 12.21 15.92 11.07
N ASP A 13 12.19 15.63 9.77
CA ASP A 13 11.50 16.50 8.81
C ASP A 13 10.06 16.73 9.31
N ALA A 14 9.60 17.98 9.28
CA ALA A 14 8.30 18.35 9.81
C ALA A 14 7.16 17.57 9.13
N PHE A 15 7.35 17.17 7.86
CA PHE A 15 6.40 16.32 7.14
C PHE A 15 6.47 14.87 7.62
N GLU A 16 7.66 14.33 7.90
CA GLU A 16 7.80 12.95 8.41
C GLU A 16 7.23 12.77 9.83
N GLN A 17 7.29 13.81 10.68
CA GLN A 17 6.69 13.79 12.01
C GLN A 17 5.15 13.75 11.96
N LEU A 18 4.55 14.58 11.09
CA LEU A 18 3.09 14.63 10.92
C LEU A 18 2.54 13.33 10.30
N GLU A 19 3.26 12.74 9.34
CA GLU A 19 2.87 11.46 8.72
C GLU A 19 2.87 10.28 9.71
N GLU A 20 3.74 10.30 10.73
CA GLU A 20 3.75 9.29 11.79
C GLU A 20 2.61 9.48 12.81
N GLU A 21 2.25 10.72 13.13
CA GLU A 21 1.16 11.03 14.06
C GLU A 21 -0.23 10.80 13.46
N GLU A 22 -0.44 11.07 12.16
CA GLU A 22 -1.73 10.87 11.50
C GLU A 22 -1.99 9.42 11.05
N GLY A 23 -1.05 8.50 11.25
CA GLY A 23 -1.21 7.10 10.86
C GLY A 23 -1.33 6.87 9.33
N MET A 24 -1.09 7.91 8.53
CA MET A 24 -1.22 7.92 7.07
C MET A 24 -0.11 7.17 6.33
N ARG A 25 0.72 6.39 7.05
CA ARG A 25 1.73 5.51 6.47
C ARG A 25 1.17 4.28 5.76
N GLN A 26 -0.14 4.08 5.70
CA GLN A 26 -0.71 3.20 4.68
C GLN A 26 -0.71 3.96 3.35
N GLY A 27 0.43 3.92 2.65
CA GLY A 27 0.59 4.57 1.35
C GLY A 27 -0.54 4.22 0.37
N PHE A 28 -0.76 5.08 -0.63
CA PHE A 28 -1.90 4.98 -1.54
C PHE A 28 -2.09 3.58 -2.14
N CYS A 29 -3.30 3.02 -1.97
CA CYS A 29 -3.72 1.81 -2.66
C CYS A 29 -4.17 2.17 -4.09
N HIS A 30 -3.44 1.69 -5.08
CA HIS A 30 -3.72 1.94 -6.48
C HIS A 30 -4.44 0.75 -7.11
N ILE A 31 -5.71 0.93 -7.45
CA ILE A 31 -6.51 -0.04 -8.19
C ILE A 31 -6.52 0.37 -9.67
N ARG A 32 -6.08 -0.50 -10.55
CA ARG A 32 -5.99 -0.23 -11.99
C ARG A 32 -6.55 -1.37 -12.81
N ILE A 33 -7.19 -1.02 -13.92
CA ILE A 33 -7.68 -1.98 -14.91
C ILE A 33 -6.76 -1.93 -16.12
N GLN A 34 -6.33 -3.09 -16.59
CA GLN A 34 -5.49 -3.26 -17.77
C GLN A 34 -6.16 -4.21 -18.74
N GLN A 35 -6.25 -3.86 -20.02
CA GLN A 35 -6.74 -4.77 -21.05
C GLN A 35 -5.63 -5.77 -21.41
N ARG A 36 -5.92 -7.07 -21.39
CA ARG A 36 -4.94 -8.12 -21.75
C ARG A 36 -5.09 -8.60 -23.17
N THR A 37 -6.29 -9.03 -23.57
CA THR A 37 -6.56 -9.56 -24.91
C THR A 37 -8.01 -9.36 -25.26
N GLY A 38 -8.31 -8.68 -26.38
CA GLY A 38 -9.70 -8.43 -26.79
C GLY A 38 -10.50 -7.81 -25.64
N ARG A 39 -11.61 -8.45 -25.24
CA ARG A 39 -12.45 -7.98 -24.12
C ARG A 39 -11.99 -8.44 -22.72
N LYS A 40 -10.90 -9.22 -22.61
CA LYS A 40 -10.38 -9.68 -21.32
C LYS A 40 -9.52 -8.60 -20.67
N THR A 41 -9.79 -8.30 -19.40
CA THR A 41 -9.05 -7.34 -18.58
C THR A 41 -8.43 -8.01 -17.35
N ILE A 42 -7.40 -7.40 -16.79
CA ILE A 42 -6.81 -7.74 -15.50
C ILE A 42 -6.89 -6.49 -14.61
N THR A 43 -7.42 -6.67 -13.41
CA THR A 43 -7.39 -5.66 -12.36
C THR A 43 -6.18 -5.90 -11.48
N THR A 44 -5.29 -4.91 -11.38
CA THR A 44 -4.10 -4.93 -10.52
C THR A 44 -4.32 -3.99 -9.35
N VAL A 45 -3.96 -4.44 -8.15
CA VAL A 45 -3.98 -3.63 -6.93
C VAL A 45 -2.54 -3.51 -6.42
N GLN A 46 -2.08 -2.30 -6.16
CA GLN A 46 -0.75 -2.00 -5.61
C GLN A 46 -0.86 -1.12 -4.37
N GLY A 47 0.16 -1.13 -3.51
CA GLY A 47 0.14 -0.32 -2.29
C GLY A 47 -0.66 -0.94 -1.14
N ILE A 48 -0.92 -2.25 -1.18
CA ILE A 48 -1.48 -2.96 -0.03
C ILE A 48 -0.37 -3.12 1.02
N ALA A 49 -0.66 -2.77 2.27
CA ALA A 49 0.27 -2.93 3.38
C ALA A 49 0.70 -4.40 3.56
N THR A 50 1.96 -4.62 3.92
CA THR A 50 2.56 -5.96 4.07
C THR A 50 2.02 -6.74 5.26
N GLU A 51 1.30 -6.08 6.16
CA GLU A 51 0.58 -6.70 7.29
C GLU A 51 -0.59 -7.59 6.84
N TYR A 52 -1.11 -7.38 5.62
CA TYR A 52 -2.22 -8.15 5.09
C TYR A 52 -1.78 -9.38 4.31
N ASP A 53 -2.49 -10.50 4.51
CA ASP A 53 -2.26 -11.73 3.74
C ASP A 53 -2.94 -11.67 2.36
N LEU A 54 -2.12 -11.37 1.35
CA LEU A 54 -2.55 -11.28 -0.05
C LEU A 54 -3.20 -12.59 -0.56
N LYS A 55 -2.78 -13.77 -0.07
CA LYS A 55 -3.35 -15.05 -0.53
C LYS A 55 -4.77 -15.23 -0.02
N LYS A 56 -5.05 -14.84 1.22
CA LYS A 56 -6.40 -14.87 1.79
C LYS A 56 -7.33 -13.92 1.05
N ILE A 57 -6.86 -12.70 0.77
CA ILE A 57 -7.63 -11.69 0.00
C ILE A 57 -7.98 -12.23 -1.39
N VAL A 58 -6.99 -12.74 -2.13
CA VAL A 58 -7.23 -13.31 -3.47
C VAL A 58 -8.18 -14.51 -3.42
N ARG A 59 -8.09 -15.37 -2.40
CA ARG A 59 -8.99 -16.51 -2.23
C ARG A 59 -10.44 -16.06 -1.98
N TYR A 60 -10.62 -15.04 -1.15
CA TYR A 60 -11.94 -14.48 -0.87
C TYR A 60 -12.54 -13.85 -2.14
N LEU A 61 -11.79 -13.00 -2.84
CA LEU A 61 -12.25 -12.36 -4.08
C LEU A 61 -12.65 -13.38 -5.15
N LYS A 62 -11.86 -14.44 -5.33
CA LYS A 62 -12.18 -15.55 -6.25
C LYS A 62 -13.43 -16.34 -5.84
N LYS A 63 -13.78 -16.37 -4.56
CA LYS A 63 -14.99 -17.03 -4.07
C LYS A 63 -16.21 -16.15 -4.35
N VAL A 64 -16.14 -14.87 -3.98
CA VAL A 64 -17.23 -13.91 -4.19
C VAL A 64 -17.57 -13.77 -5.67
N SER A 65 -16.56 -13.64 -6.54
CA SER A 65 -16.78 -13.47 -7.98
C SER A 65 -17.46 -14.66 -8.66
N LYS A 66 -17.43 -15.84 -8.05
CA LYS A 66 -18.08 -17.04 -8.59
C LYS A 66 -19.51 -17.20 -8.10
N ILE A 67 -19.86 -16.57 -6.98
CA ILE A 67 -21.19 -16.66 -6.38
C ILE A 67 -22.19 -15.77 -7.14
N GLU A 68 -21.72 -14.69 -7.78
CA GLU A 68 -22.60 -13.79 -8.58
C GLU A 68 -22.89 -14.29 -10.01
N GLU A 69 -22.24 -15.37 -10.46
CA GLU A 69 -22.51 -16.00 -11.77
C GLU A 69 -23.55 -17.15 -11.68
N GLU A 70 -23.99 -17.54 -10.48
CA GLU A 70 -25.10 -18.48 -10.23
C GLU A 70 -26.38 -17.73 -9.82
#